data_AF-A0A0F9B397-F1
#
_entry.id   AF-A0A0F9B397-F1
#
_cell.length_a   1.000
_cell.length_b   1.000
_cell.length_c   1.000
_cell.angle_alpha   90.00
_cell.angle_beta   90.00
_cell.angle_gamma   90.00
#
_symmetry.space_group_name_H-M   'P 1'
#
loop_
_entity.id
_entity.type
_entity.pdbx_description
1 polymer ?
#
loop_
_entity_poly.entity_id
_entity_poly.type
_entity_poly.pdbx_seq_one_letter_code
_entity_poly.pdbx_strand_id
1 'polypeptide(L)'
;MAGIVVDGCDGSGKTTLIRTLRDYFHWPVVHVVQPHKPDILQMMKLIECAPVIFDRFHWSPVVYGAALRKGPELAPYDLWALDGMLMNRGFINVYCETDINTMLINNKKEEQLWEAVRKKSSVTRIVHEYRLLEQANQLICYSYDYQAETTDTLLDLIRTMVGFEGPARVQGHPKPTTWFVGDERADKGRGGISIPFYDIGISNKLVSGTLLYQALVENNLTWNKRVALSNSAGEDLQTVYSQLGEPAMVVALGRVAARRLADARLPARYVPHPQWWRRFNHHDPKGYTTAIREAVL
;
A
#
# COMPACT_ATOMS: atom_id res chain seq x y z
N MET A 1 13.91 -6.50 -0.66
CA MET A 1 14.69 -5.30 -1.00
C MET A 1 13.72 -4.14 -1.12
N ALA A 2 14.14 -2.94 -0.80
CA ALA A 2 13.30 -1.74 -0.82
C ALA A 2 13.26 -1.08 -2.21
N GLY A 3 12.33 -0.17 -2.42
CA GLY A 3 12.15 0.55 -3.68
C GLY A 3 11.57 1.94 -3.46
N ILE A 4 11.40 2.70 -4.55
CA ILE A 4 10.92 4.08 -4.50
C ILE A 4 9.72 4.21 -5.43
N VAL A 5 8.63 4.78 -4.94
CA VAL A 5 7.54 5.28 -5.78
C VAL A 5 7.75 6.77 -5.96
N VAL A 6 7.74 7.26 -7.19
CA VAL A 6 7.75 8.69 -7.50
C VAL A 6 6.41 9.06 -8.12
N ASP A 7 5.60 9.77 -7.35
CA ASP A 7 4.28 10.27 -7.76
C ASP A 7 4.28 11.80 -7.83
N GLY A 8 3.26 12.38 -8.47
CA GLY A 8 3.13 13.83 -8.62
C GLY A 8 2.50 14.27 -9.94
N CYS A 9 2.08 15.53 -10.03
CA CYS A 9 1.45 16.09 -11.22
C CYS A 9 2.44 16.22 -12.40
N ASP A 10 1.96 16.25 -13.64
CA ASP A 10 2.78 16.61 -14.81
C ASP A 10 3.44 17.98 -14.60
N GLY A 11 4.72 18.11 -14.98
CA GLY A 11 5.48 19.34 -14.85
C GLY A 11 6.14 19.58 -13.48
N SER A 12 5.98 18.67 -12.52
CA SER A 12 6.55 18.77 -11.16
C SER A 12 8.02 18.34 -11.01
N GLY A 13 8.73 18.05 -12.11
CA GLY A 13 10.14 17.66 -12.06
C GLY A 13 10.42 16.17 -11.81
N LYS A 14 9.39 15.31 -11.73
CA LYS A 14 9.54 13.84 -11.54
C LYS A 14 10.58 13.20 -12.45
N THR A 15 10.53 13.46 -13.76
CA THR A 15 11.44 12.85 -14.74
C THR A 15 12.90 13.18 -14.42
N THR A 16 13.18 14.39 -13.97
CA THR A 16 14.52 14.80 -13.53
C THR A 16 14.91 14.02 -12.28
N LEU A 17 14.03 13.98 -11.27
CA LEU A 17 14.31 13.24 -10.04
C LEU A 17 14.55 11.74 -10.31
N ILE A 18 13.70 11.10 -11.09
CA ILE A 18 13.80 9.66 -11.43
C ILE A 18 15.13 9.36 -12.12
N ARG A 19 15.61 10.23 -13.02
CA ARG A 19 16.93 10.08 -13.64
C ARG A 19 18.03 10.14 -12.59
N THR A 20 17.99 11.12 -11.69
CA THR A 20 18.96 11.23 -10.60
C THR A 20 18.93 10.00 -9.69
N LEU A 21 17.75 9.53 -9.29
CA LEU A 21 17.60 8.32 -8.47
C LEU A 21 18.15 7.08 -9.19
N ARG A 22 17.82 6.90 -10.47
CA ARG A 22 18.32 5.78 -11.28
C ARG A 22 19.84 5.83 -11.41
N ASP A 23 20.41 6.99 -11.68
CA ASP A 23 21.84 7.15 -11.89
C ASP A 23 22.61 6.96 -10.58
N TYR A 24 22.00 7.31 -9.43
CA TYR A 24 22.57 7.11 -8.10
C TYR A 24 22.46 5.66 -7.58
N PHE A 25 21.27 5.06 -7.64
CA PHE A 25 21.01 3.72 -7.09
C PHE A 25 21.27 2.59 -8.08
N HIS A 26 21.36 2.89 -9.38
CA HIS A 26 21.42 1.92 -10.48
C HIS A 26 20.23 0.95 -10.52
N TRP A 27 19.07 1.38 -10.02
CA TRP A 27 17.85 0.56 -10.00
C TRP A 27 17.07 0.69 -11.32
N PRO A 28 16.36 -0.38 -11.75
CA PRO A 28 15.47 -0.29 -12.90
C PRO A 28 14.34 0.72 -12.64
N VAL A 29 13.95 1.43 -13.70
CA VAL A 29 12.78 2.32 -13.68
C VAL A 29 11.64 1.62 -14.40
N VAL A 30 10.49 1.52 -13.73
CA VAL A 30 9.26 1.00 -14.31
C VAL A 30 8.26 2.14 -14.44
N HIS A 31 7.95 2.52 -15.68
CA HIS A 31 6.90 3.48 -15.98
C HIS A 31 5.56 2.75 -16.02
N VAL A 32 4.70 2.99 -15.03
CA VAL A 32 3.37 2.40 -15.03
C VAL A 32 2.44 3.36 -15.78
N VAL A 33 2.45 3.19 -17.11
CA VAL A 33 1.59 3.95 -18.03
C VAL A 33 0.14 3.69 -17.64
N GLN A 34 -0.62 4.76 -17.35
CA GLN A 34 -2.01 4.73 -16.88
C GLN A 34 -2.90 3.84 -17.78
N PRO A 35 -3.15 2.57 -17.44
CA PRO A 35 -4.05 1.77 -18.22
C PRO A 35 -5.47 2.24 -17.88
N HIS A 36 -6.36 2.34 -18.86
CA HIS A 36 -7.78 2.33 -18.56
C HIS A 36 -8.09 0.97 -17.92
N LYS A 37 -8.17 0.93 -16.58
CA LYS A 37 -8.23 -0.26 -15.70
C LYS A 37 -6.83 -0.76 -15.26
N PRO A 38 -6.25 -0.23 -14.17
CA PRO A 38 -5.03 -0.77 -13.59
C PRO A 38 -5.23 -2.25 -13.22
N ASP A 39 -4.30 -3.10 -13.63
CA ASP A 39 -4.26 -4.49 -13.19
C ASP A 39 -3.53 -4.57 -11.84
N ILE A 40 -4.32 -4.67 -10.77
CA ILE A 40 -3.81 -4.80 -9.40
C ILE A 40 -2.88 -6.01 -9.24
N LEU A 41 -3.13 -7.13 -9.93
CA LEU A 41 -2.24 -8.28 -9.83
C LEU A 41 -0.88 -7.98 -10.45
N GLN A 42 -0.87 -7.27 -11.57
CA GLN A 42 0.37 -6.83 -12.19
C GLN A 42 1.12 -5.88 -11.26
N MET A 43 0.44 -4.93 -10.63
CA MET A 43 1.04 -4.04 -9.62
C MET A 43 1.65 -4.84 -8.47
N MET A 44 0.92 -5.80 -7.92
CA MET A 44 1.39 -6.66 -6.83
C MET A 44 2.64 -7.46 -7.22
N LYS A 45 2.71 -7.99 -8.46
CA LYS A 45 3.93 -8.66 -8.97
C LYS A 45 5.09 -7.70 -9.13
N LEU A 46 4.83 -6.49 -9.61
CA LEU A 46 5.88 -5.48 -9.78
C LEU A 46 6.54 -5.11 -8.45
N ILE A 47 5.76 -5.05 -7.35
CA ILE A 47 6.32 -4.82 -6.00
C ILE A 47 7.34 -5.91 -5.62
N GLU A 48 7.12 -7.17 -6.05
CA GLU A 48 8.06 -8.27 -5.80
C GLU A 48 9.36 -8.17 -6.61
N CYS A 49 9.42 -7.31 -7.63
CA CYS A 49 10.61 -7.08 -8.45
C CYS A 49 11.60 -6.07 -7.85
N ALA A 50 11.44 -5.68 -6.57
CA ALA A 50 12.35 -4.76 -5.90
C ALA A 50 13.81 -5.28 -5.89
N PRO A 51 14.82 -4.39 -5.97
CA PRO A 51 14.71 -2.94 -5.94
C PRO A 51 14.29 -2.33 -7.28
N VAL A 52 13.42 -1.32 -7.23
CA VAL A 52 12.83 -0.68 -8.42
C VAL A 52 12.39 0.74 -8.10
N ILE A 53 12.45 1.62 -9.10
CA ILE A 53 11.86 2.96 -9.06
C ILE A 53 10.59 2.94 -9.93
N PHE A 54 9.44 3.22 -9.32
CA PHE A 54 8.19 3.38 -10.06
C PHE A 54 7.96 4.84 -10.42
N ASP A 55 7.80 5.13 -11.71
CA ASP A 55 7.27 6.40 -12.19
C ASP A 55 5.75 6.26 -12.30
N ARG A 56 5.03 6.93 -11.38
CA ARG A 56 3.56 6.92 -11.24
C ARG A 56 3.00 5.53 -10.98
N PHE A 57 2.84 5.13 -9.72
CA PHE A 57 2.36 3.79 -9.38
C PHE A 57 0.87 3.77 -9.01
N HIS A 58 0.53 3.26 -7.82
CA HIS A 58 -0.84 3.07 -7.35
C HIS A 58 -1.65 4.35 -7.07
N TRP A 59 -1.03 5.48 -6.72
CA TRP A 59 -1.79 6.73 -6.48
C TRP A 59 -2.25 7.39 -7.77
N SER A 60 -1.39 7.38 -8.78
CA SER A 60 -1.65 8.04 -10.07
C SER A 60 -3.00 7.65 -10.72
N PRO A 61 -3.39 6.36 -10.85
CA PRO A 61 -4.69 5.96 -11.39
C PRO A 61 -5.89 6.51 -10.59
N VAL A 62 -5.75 6.63 -9.27
CA VAL A 62 -6.77 7.15 -8.37
C VAL A 62 -6.92 8.64 -8.55
N VAL A 63 -5.80 9.37 -8.48
CA VAL A 63 -5.76 10.83 -8.64
C VAL A 63 -6.25 11.27 -10.01
N TYR A 64 -5.67 10.72 -11.08
CA TYR A 64 -6.06 11.10 -12.44
C TYR A 64 -7.45 10.57 -12.79
N GLY A 65 -7.86 9.43 -12.22
CA GLY A 65 -9.23 8.92 -12.27
C GLY A 65 -10.24 9.92 -11.70
N ALA A 66 -10.01 10.37 -10.47
CA ALA A 66 -10.87 11.33 -9.78
C ALA A 66 -10.84 12.71 -10.45
N ALA A 67 -9.65 13.22 -10.79
CA ALA A 67 -9.49 14.58 -11.32
C ALA A 67 -10.01 14.74 -12.75
N LEU A 68 -9.79 13.75 -13.62
CA LEU A 68 -10.00 13.90 -15.07
C LEU A 68 -11.06 12.96 -15.65
N ARG A 69 -11.52 11.95 -14.90
CA ARG A 69 -12.42 10.90 -15.40
C ARG A 69 -13.64 10.74 -14.48
N LYS A 70 -14.40 9.65 -14.65
CA LYS A 70 -15.66 9.38 -13.93
C LYS A 70 -15.45 8.82 -12.51
N GLY A 71 -14.25 8.90 -11.94
CA GLY A 71 -13.94 8.39 -10.60
C GLY A 71 -12.61 7.65 -10.53
N PRO A 72 -12.19 7.26 -9.31
CA PRO A 72 -10.93 6.55 -9.09
C PRO A 72 -10.95 5.16 -9.72
N GLU A 73 -9.81 4.72 -10.24
CA GLU A 73 -9.69 3.42 -10.91
C GLU A 73 -9.32 2.26 -9.96
N LEU A 74 -8.89 2.57 -8.72
CA LEU A 74 -8.67 1.60 -7.65
C LEU A 74 -9.63 1.89 -6.50
N ALA A 75 -10.16 0.83 -5.87
CA ALA A 75 -10.97 0.97 -4.67
C ALA A 75 -10.08 1.29 -3.45
N PRO A 76 -10.61 1.88 -2.37
CA PRO A 76 -9.84 2.10 -1.14
C PRO A 76 -9.19 0.83 -0.58
N TYR A 77 -9.86 -0.32 -0.70
CA TYR A 77 -9.33 -1.61 -0.29
C TYR A 77 -8.10 -2.05 -1.11
N ASP A 78 -8.13 -1.78 -2.41
CA ASP A 78 -7.04 -2.09 -3.33
C ASP A 78 -5.79 -1.27 -2.98
N LEU A 79 -5.97 0.03 -2.74
CA LEU A 79 -4.93 0.93 -2.27
C LEU A 79 -4.35 0.45 -0.93
N TRP A 80 -5.20 0.13 0.04
CA TRP A 80 -4.76 -0.35 1.35
C TRP A 80 -3.90 -1.62 1.27
N ALA A 81 -4.26 -2.57 0.40
CA ALA A 81 -3.48 -3.78 0.20
C ALA A 81 -2.12 -3.48 -0.47
N LEU A 82 -2.11 -2.61 -1.49
CA LEU A 82 -0.87 -2.18 -2.15
C LEU A 82 0.05 -1.42 -1.18
N ASP A 83 -0.49 -0.53 -0.36
CA ASP A 83 0.25 0.16 0.71
C ASP A 83 0.86 -0.82 1.70
N GLY A 84 0.11 -1.84 2.11
CA GLY A 84 0.59 -2.86 3.02
C GLY A 84 1.77 -3.65 2.43
N MET A 85 1.70 -4.00 1.15
CA MET A 85 2.79 -4.68 0.45
C MET A 85 4.02 -3.78 0.29
N LEU A 86 3.82 -2.54 -0.17
CA LEU A 86 4.88 -1.55 -0.33
C LEU A 86 5.59 -1.28 1.01
N MET A 87 4.82 -1.11 2.09
CA MET A 87 5.37 -0.88 3.43
C MET A 87 6.21 -2.06 3.91
N ASN A 88 5.69 -3.29 3.77
CA ASN A 88 6.41 -4.47 4.22
C ASN A 88 7.69 -4.70 3.41
N ARG A 89 7.73 -4.25 2.15
CA ARG A 89 8.95 -4.28 1.32
C ARG A 89 9.87 -3.08 1.55
N GLY A 90 9.53 -2.16 2.43
CA GLY A 90 10.35 -0.99 2.73
C GLY A 90 10.35 0.06 1.61
N PHE A 91 9.29 0.11 0.80
CA PHE A 91 9.13 1.19 -0.17
C PHE A 91 8.85 2.52 0.51
N ILE A 92 9.33 3.58 -0.13
CA ILE A 92 8.99 4.95 0.21
C ILE A 92 8.28 5.59 -0.96
N ASN A 93 7.36 6.51 -0.68
CA ASN A 93 6.75 7.35 -1.70
C ASN A 93 7.40 8.73 -1.69
N VAL A 94 7.78 9.23 -2.85
CA VAL A 94 8.27 10.59 -3.04
C VAL A 94 7.24 11.33 -3.90
N TYR A 95 6.52 12.24 -3.28
CA TYR A 95 5.52 13.06 -3.95
C TYR A 95 6.17 14.35 -4.43
N CYS A 96 6.32 14.50 -5.75
CA CYS A 96 6.90 15.69 -6.36
C CYS A 96 5.82 16.77 -6.54
N GLU A 97 6.05 17.94 -5.95
CA GLU A 97 5.21 19.12 -6.10
C GLU A 97 6.07 20.38 -6.33
N THR A 98 5.53 21.33 -7.06
CA THR A 98 6.07 22.69 -7.23
C THR A 98 4.89 23.62 -7.51
N ASP A 99 5.11 24.92 -7.71
CA ASP A 99 4.00 25.82 -7.96
C ASP A 99 3.27 25.53 -9.29
N ILE A 100 1.95 25.74 -9.30
CA ILE A 100 1.08 25.42 -10.45
C ILE A 100 1.52 26.16 -11.72
N ASN A 101 2.02 27.39 -11.62
CA ASN A 101 2.43 28.13 -12.81
C ASN A 101 3.71 27.53 -13.41
N THR A 102 4.66 27.12 -12.56
CA THR A 102 5.85 26.38 -13.00
C THR A 102 5.48 25.06 -13.66
N MET A 103 4.55 24.29 -13.07
CA MET A 103 4.04 23.05 -13.70
C MET A 103 3.45 23.32 -15.09
N LEU A 104 2.62 24.37 -15.24
CA LEU A 104 2.03 24.74 -16.52
C LEU A 104 3.07 25.17 -17.56
N ILE A 105 4.11 25.89 -17.15
CA ILE A 105 5.23 26.29 -18.02
C ILE A 105 5.98 25.05 -18.49
N ASN A 106 6.26 24.11 -17.59
CA ASN A 106 6.93 22.86 -17.92
C ASN A 106 6.08 22.01 -18.87
N ASN A 107 4.76 21.91 -18.63
CA ASN A 107 3.85 21.15 -19.48
C ASN A 107 3.76 21.69 -20.92
N LYS A 108 3.98 23.00 -21.13
CA LYS A 108 4.01 23.57 -22.49
C LYS A 108 5.17 23.07 -23.33
N LYS A 109 6.28 22.66 -22.70
CA LYS A 109 7.48 22.17 -23.38
C LYS A 109 7.33 20.72 -23.87
N GLU A 110 6.36 19.99 -23.36
CA GLU A 110 6.18 18.57 -23.64
C GLU A 110 5.04 18.38 -24.65
N GLU A 111 5.38 18.07 -25.90
CA GLU A 111 4.44 18.03 -27.02
C GLU A 111 3.43 16.87 -26.90
N GLN A 112 3.84 15.76 -26.27
CA GLN A 112 3.03 14.54 -26.13
C GLN A 112 2.09 14.55 -24.91
N LEU A 113 2.07 15.61 -24.09
CA LEU A 113 1.18 15.69 -22.94
C LEU A 113 -0.28 15.78 -23.35
N TRP A 114 -1.12 15.06 -22.60
CA TRP A 114 -2.55 15.07 -22.79
C TRP A 114 -3.13 16.48 -22.62
N GLU A 115 -3.95 16.93 -23.56
CA GLU A 115 -4.47 18.31 -23.56
C GLU A 115 -5.20 18.68 -22.26
N ALA A 116 -5.82 17.69 -21.61
CA ALA A 116 -6.50 17.88 -20.33
C ALA A 116 -5.56 18.39 -19.22
N VAL A 117 -4.29 17.97 -19.20
CA VAL A 117 -3.30 18.36 -18.16
C VAL A 117 -2.60 19.69 -18.45
N ARG A 118 -2.94 20.35 -19.57
CA ARG A 118 -2.46 21.70 -19.89
C ARG A 118 -3.34 22.81 -19.31
N LYS A 119 -4.54 22.48 -18.83
CA LYS A 119 -5.47 23.44 -18.25
C LYS A 119 -5.16 23.66 -16.77
N LYS A 120 -5.09 24.92 -16.35
CA LYS A 120 -4.85 25.30 -14.94
C LYS A 120 -5.83 24.65 -13.97
N SER A 121 -7.11 24.57 -14.33
CA SER A 121 -8.14 23.94 -13.49
C SER A 121 -7.88 22.44 -13.29
N SER A 122 -7.47 21.73 -14.34
CA SER A 122 -7.12 20.31 -14.27
C SER A 122 -5.90 20.07 -13.38
N VAL A 123 -4.82 20.84 -13.56
CA VAL A 123 -3.61 20.75 -12.73
C VAL A 123 -3.94 21.02 -11.27
N THR A 124 -4.72 22.08 -11.00
CA THR A 124 -5.18 22.42 -9.63
C THR A 124 -5.93 21.25 -9.01
N ARG A 125 -6.82 20.60 -9.77
CA ARG A 125 -7.58 19.45 -9.28
C ARG A 125 -6.68 18.24 -9.03
N ILE A 126 -5.75 17.92 -9.93
CA ILE A 126 -4.79 16.81 -9.75
C ILE A 126 -3.97 17.00 -8.47
N VAL A 127 -3.41 18.20 -8.27
CA VAL A 127 -2.64 18.53 -7.06
C VAL A 127 -3.51 18.39 -5.81
N HIS A 128 -4.77 18.87 -5.86
CA HIS A 128 -5.70 18.70 -4.76
C HIS A 128 -5.95 17.23 -4.40
N GLU A 129 -6.24 16.38 -5.39
CA GLU A 129 -6.47 14.94 -5.17
C GLU A 129 -5.22 14.23 -4.64
N TYR A 130 -4.01 14.60 -5.10
CA TYR A 130 -2.77 14.07 -4.51
C TYR A 130 -2.63 14.43 -3.04
N ARG A 131 -2.88 15.69 -2.67
CA ARG A 131 -2.79 16.13 -1.27
C ARG A 131 -3.81 15.43 -0.36
N LEU A 132 -5.02 15.16 -0.88
CA LEU A 132 -6.01 14.36 -0.14
C LEU A 132 -5.51 12.93 0.11
N LEU A 133 -4.91 12.30 -0.89
CA LEU A 133 -4.32 10.96 -0.73
C LEU A 133 -3.12 10.97 0.21
N GLU A 134 -2.22 11.96 0.10
CA GLU A 134 -1.06 12.09 0.97
C GLU A 134 -1.47 12.16 2.45
N GLN A 135 -2.54 12.88 2.77
CA GLN A 135 -3.08 12.96 4.14
C GLN A 135 -3.71 11.66 4.63
N ALA A 136 -4.29 10.86 3.73
CA ALA A 136 -4.93 9.59 4.05
C ALA A 136 -3.97 8.39 3.99
N ASN A 137 -2.79 8.59 3.40
CA ASN A 137 -1.84 7.56 3.08
C ASN A 137 -1.22 6.93 4.34
N GLN A 138 -0.98 5.62 4.25
CA GLN A 138 -0.34 4.86 5.33
C GLN A 138 1.16 4.65 5.09
N LEU A 139 1.64 4.76 3.85
CA LEU A 139 3.06 4.68 3.51
C LEU A 139 3.85 5.89 3.98
N ILE A 140 5.16 5.71 4.15
CA ILE A 140 6.08 6.84 4.32
C ILE A 140 6.05 7.65 3.02
N CYS A 141 5.64 8.91 3.11
CA CYS A 141 5.61 9.85 1.99
C CYS A 141 6.52 11.04 2.30
N TYR A 142 7.38 11.37 1.36
CA TYR A 142 8.21 12.58 1.40
C TYR A 142 7.78 13.53 0.28
N SER A 143 7.34 14.72 0.64
CA SER A 143 7.01 15.77 -0.32
C SER A 143 8.31 16.45 -0.78
N TYR A 144 8.57 16.45 -2.08
CA TYR A 144 9.79 17.00 -2.68
C TYR A 144 9.45 18.15 -3.63
N ASP A 145 10.02 19.32 -3.36
CA ASP A 145 10.00 20.47 -4.26
C ASP A 145 11.42 20.84 -4.71
N TYR A 146 11.71 20.60 -5.98
CA TYR A 146 13.03 20.85 -6.57
C TYR A 146 13.42 22.34 -6.60
N GLN A 147 12.48 23.26 -6.35
CA GLN A 147 12.78 24.69 -6.21
C GLN A 147 13.21 25.05 -4.79
N ALA A 148 12.77 24.28 -3.79
CA ALA A 148 13.03 24.55 -2.39
C ALA A 148 14.17 23.71 -1.81
N GLU A 149 14.40 22.51 -2.37
CA GLU A 149 15.31 21.51 -1.80
C GLU A 149 16.28 20.95 -2.85
N THR A 150 17.47 20.57 -2.40
CA THR A 150 18.46 19.91 -3.25
C THR A 150 18.19 18.41 -3.32
N THR A 151 18.54 17.79 -4.45
CA THR A 151 18.38 16.34 -4.61
C THR A 151 19.29 15.55 -3.66
N ASP A 152 20.45 16.07 -3.28
CA ASP A 152 21.37 15.40 -2.34
C ASP A 152 20.74 15.17 -0.97
N THR A 153 20.00 16.15 -0.46
CA THR A 153 19.27 16.04 0.83
C THR A 153 18.24 14.91 0.78
N LEU A 154 17.51 14.82 -0.33
CA LEU A 154 16.55 13.74 -0.57
C LEU A 154 17.28 12.39 -0.65
N LEU A 155 18.38 12.28 -1.39
CA LEU A 155 19.13 11.03 -1.53
C LEU A 155 19.62 10.50 -0.19
N ASP A 156 20.14 11.36 0.67
CA ASP A 156 20.56 11.01 2.03
C ASP A 156 19.37 10.50 2.86
N LEU A 157 18.23 11.19 2.80
CA LEU A 157 17.01 10.74 3.48
C LEU A 157 16.57 9.36 2.98
N ILE A 158 16.46 9.18 1.66
CA ILE A 158 16.07 7.90 1.05
C ILE A 158 17.00 6.78 1.54
N ARG A 159 18.32 7.02 1.56
CA ARG A 159 19.30 6.05 2.03
C ARG A 159 19.09 5.62 3.48
N THR A 160 18.59 6.51 4.33
CA THR A 160 18.29 6.19 5.73
C THR A 160 16.95 5.47 5.93
N MET A 161 15.98 5.72 5.06
CA MET A 161 14.62 5.15 5.18
C MET A 161 14.47 3.80 4.49
N VAL A 162 15.20 3.58 3.40
CA VAL A 162 15.24 2.33 2.63
C VAL A 162 16.03 1.29 3.44
N GLY A 163 15.39 0.19 3.84
CA GLY A 163 16.13 -0.93 4.45
C GLY A 163 15.35 -1.84 5.39
N PHE A 164 14.16 -1.44 5.83
CA PHE A 164 13.32 -2.32 6.67
C PHE A 164 12.36 -3.13 5.80
N GLU A 165 12.82 -4.31 5.36
CA GLU A 165 11.96 -5.33 4.76
C GLU A 165 11.47 -6.30 5.84
N GLY A 166 10.16 -6.54 5.87
CA GLY A 166 9.55 -7.57 6.69
C GLY A 166 9.50 -8.93 5.99
N PRO A 167 8.94 -9.96 6.64
CA PRO A 167 8.89 -11.31 6.10
C PRO A 167 8.13 -11.37 4.77
N ALA A 168 8.50 -12.33 3.93
CA ALA A 168 7.74 -12.61 2.70
C ALA A 168 6.27 -12.95 3.06
N ARG A 169 5.34 -12.59 2.16
CA ARG A 169 3.88 -12.84 2.28
C ARG A 169 3.19 -12.17 3.48
N VAL A 170 3.90 -11.31 4.20
CA VAL A 170 3.31 -10.38 5.16
C VAL A 170 2.93 -9.07 4.45
N GLN A 171 1.86 -8.45 4.90
CA GLN A 171 1.48 -7.08 4.56
C GLN A 171 1.55 -6.18 5.81
N GLY A 172 1.83 -4.90 5.60
CA GLY A 172 1.79 -3.88 6.63
C GLY A 172 3.18 -3.53 7.14
N HIS A 173 3.24 -3.16 8.41
CA HIS A 173 4.47 -2.65 9.01
C HIS A 173 5.51 -3.77 9.23
N PRO A 174 6.79 -3.57 8.87
CA PRO A 174 7.82 -4.61 9.00
C PRO A 174 8.18 -4.95 10.46
N LYS A 175 7.88 -4.04 11.39
CA LYS A 175 8.05 -4.22 12.85
C LYS A 175 6.75 -3.88 13.60
N PRO A 176 5.69 -4.68 13.45
CA PRO A 176 4.38 -4.35 13.98
C PRO A 176 4.34 -4.46 15.51
N THR A 177 3.43 -3.73 16.15
CA THR A 177 3.02 -3.98 17.55
C THR A 177 1.90 -5.01 17.60
N THR A 178 1.09 -5.07 16.54
CA THR A 178 -0.05 -5.99 16.42
C THR A 178 0.05 -6.77 15.12
N TRP A 179 0.07 -8.09 15.22
CA TRP A 179 0.11 -9.01 14.09
C TRP A 179 -1.18 -9.84 14.02
N PHE A 180 -1.93 -9.70 12.93
CA PHE A 180 -3.07 -10.57 12.68
C PHE A 180 -2.71 -11.70 11.73
N VAL A 181 -3.17 -12.90 12.06
CA VAL A 181 -2.85 -14.12 11.31
C VAL A 181 -4.14 -14.77 10.83
N GLY A 182 -4.31 -14.85 9.51
CA GLY A 182 -5.45 -15.51 8.87
C GLY A 182 -5.35 -17.01 8.73
N ASP A 183 -6.47 -17.64 8.43
CA ASP A 183 -6.52 -19.05 8.03
C ASP A 183 -5.86 -19.26 6.64
N GLU A 184 -5.63 -20.51 6.26
CA GLU A 184 -5.17 -20.86 4.92
C GLU A 184 -6.21 -20.50 3.85
N ARG A 185 -5.78 -19.89 2.74
CA ARG A 185 -6.63 -19.70 1.57
C ARG A 185 -6.92 -21.04 0.90
N ALA A 186 -8.20 -21.29 0.62
CA ALA A 186 -8.61 -22.48 -0.13
C ALA A 186 -8.08 -22.46 -1.58
N ASP A 187 -7.92 -21.26 -2.16
CA ASP A 187 -7.24 -21.07 -3.42
C ASP A 187 -5.75 -20.84 -3.15
N LYS A 188 -4.88 -21.74 -3.61
CA LYS A 188 -3.41 -21.62 -3.47
C LYS A 188 -2.79 -20.49 -4.31
N GLY A 189 -3.49 -19.36 -4.45
CA GLY A 189 -3.10 -18.22 -5.28
C GLY A 189 -3.21 -18.55 -6.78
N ARG A 190 -4.32 -18.16 -7.43
CA ARG A 190 -4.31 -18.13 -8.91
C ARG A 190 -3.26 -17.13 -9.36
N GLY A 191 -2.17 -17.61 -9.96
CA GLY A 191 -1.11 -16.75 -10.51
C GLY A 191 0.08 -16.48 -9.58
N GLY A 192 0.26 -17.27 -8.51
CA GLY A 192 1.49 -17.30 -7.71
C GLY A 192 1.60 -16.25 -6.61
N ILE A 193 0.69 -15.28 -6.53
CA ILE A 193 0.65 -14.30 -5.45
C ILE A 193 -0.36 -14.76 -4.39
N SER A 194 0.10 -14.93 -3.15
CA SER A 194 -0.76 -15.20 -1.99
C SER A 194 -0.73 -14.00 -1.06
N ILE A 195 -1.78 -13.20 -1.13
CA ILE A 195 -1.94 -12.01 -0.30
C ILE A 195 -2.97 -12.31 0.79
N PRO A 196 -2.63 -12.12 2.08
CA PRO A 196 -3.58 -12.23 3.18
C PRO A 196 -4.85 -11.42 2.93
N PHE A 197 -5.99 -12.10 3.02
CA PHE A 197 -7.34 -11.52 2.91
C PHE A 197 -7.69 -10.80 1.59
N TYR A 198 -6.85 -10.83 0.56
CA TYR A 198 -7.15 -10.11 -0.69
C TYR A 198 -7.85 -10.97 -1.74
N ASP A 199 -9.13 -10.68 -2.01
CA ASP A 199 -9.93 -11.36 -3.03
C ASP A 199 -9.89 -10.60 -4.37
N ILE A 200 -9.17 -11.14 -5.34
CA ILE A 200 -8.94 -10.52 -6.65
C ILE A 200 -10.26 -10.35 -7.42
N GLY A 201 -10.49 -9.15 -7.96
CA GLY A 201 -11.61 -8.88 -8.87
C GLY A 201 -12.95 -8.63 -8.18
N ILE A 202 -12.95 -8.39 -6.86
CA ILE A 202 -14.18 -8.17 -6.07
C ILE A 202 -14.10 -6.87 -5.23
N SER A 203 -13.32 -5.89 -5.67
CA SER A 203 -12.89 -4.73 -4.88
C SER A 203 -14.01 -3.86 -4.27
N ASN A 204 -15.25 -4.00 -4.74
CA ASN A 204 -16.41 -3.23 -4.25
C ASN A 204 -17.53 -4.06 -3.61
N LYS A 205 -17.41 -5.39 -3.47
CA LYS A 205 -18.41 -6.18 -2.71
C LYS A 205 -17.90 -6.44 -1.30
N LEU A 206 -18.82 -6.59 -0.34
CA LEU A 206 -18.47 -7.04 1.00
C LEU A 206 -17.93 -8.48 0.92
N VAL A 207 -16.62 -8.60 0.84
CA VAL A 207 -15.84 -9.84 0.88
C VAL A 207 -15.11 -9.91 2.22
N SER A 208 -14.47 -11.04 2.48
CA SER A 208 -13.72 -11.26 3.72
C SER A 208 -12.69 -10.14 3.96
N GLY A 209 -11.96 -9.77 2.91
CA GLY A 209 -10.96 -8.71 2.96
C GLY A 209 -11.53 -7.33 3.28
N THR A 210 -12.61 -6.93 2.59
CA THR A 210 -13.19 -5.59 2.79
C THR A 210 -13.83 -5.45 4.17
N LEU A 211 -14.42 -6.51 4.72
CA LEU A 211 -14.92 -6.51 6.10
C LEU A 211 -13.77 -6.34 7.12
N LEU A 212 -12.66 -7.08 6.93
CA LEU A 212 -11.49 -6.93 7.80
C LEU A 212 -10.88 -5.53 7.71
N TYR A 213 -10.68 -5.02 6.50
CA TYR A 213 -10.19 -3.66 6.26
C TYR A 213 -11.05 -2.60 6.98
N GLN A 214 -12.37 -2.66 6.84
CA GLN A 214 -13.29 -1.74 7.53
C GLN A 214 -13.13 -1.83 9.05
N ALA A 215 -13.14 -3.05 9.60
CA ALA A 215 -12.97 -3.26 11.04
C ALA A 215 -11.62 -2.76 11.57
N LEU A 216 -10.54 -2.88 10.80
CA LEU A 216 -9.23 -2.36 11.16
C LEU A 216 -9.21 -0.82 11.14
N VAL A 217 -9.70 -0.20 10.06
CA VAL A 217 -9.75 1.27 9.93
C VAL A 217 -10.63 1.90 11.01
N GLU A 218 -11.82 1.35 11.28
CA GLU A 218 -12.73 1.84 12.33
C GLU A 218 -12.15 1.73 13.75
N ASN A 219 -11.16 0.86 13.95
CA ASN A 219 -10.42 0.71 15.19
C ASN A 219 -9.07 1.44 15.20
N ASN A 220 -8.78 2.27 14.19
CA ASN A 220 -7.51 2.98 14.05
C ASN A 220 -6.30 2.02 14.03
N LEU A 221 -6.49 0.83 13.45
CA LEU A 221 -5.49 -0.22 13.27
C LEU A 221 -4.95 -0.18 11.83
N THR A 222 -4.17 0.85 11.53
CA THR A 222 -3.59 1.11 10.20
C THR A 222 -2.11 0.71 10.14
N TRP A 223 -1.54 0.63 8.93
CA TRP A 223 -0.14 0.25 8.74
C TRP A 223 0.83 1.20 9.46
N ASN A 224 0.58 2.52 9.39
CA ASN A 224 1.34 3.54 10.13
C ASN A 224 1.14 3.47 11.67
N LYS A 225 0.18 2.67 12.15
CA LYS A 225 0.00 2.31 13.57
C LYS A 225 0.59 0.93 13.89
N ARG A 226 1.58 0.50 13.10
CA ARG A 226 2.38 -0.71 13.31
C ARG A 226 1.52 -1.98 13.32
N VAL A 227 0.62 -2.12 12.36
CA VAL A 227 -0.16 -3.35 12.13
C VAL A 227 0.46 -4.15 11.00
N ALA A 228 0.44 -5.49 11.12
CA ALA A 228 0.76 -6.40 10.03
C ALA A 228 -0.26 -7.53 9.89
N LEU A 229 -0.40 -8.06 8.68
CA LEU A 229 -1.24 -9.21 8.35
C LEU A 229 -0.42 -10.31 7.67
N SER A 230 -0.64 -11.55 8.06
CA SER A 230 -0.16 -12.74 7.33
C SER A 230 -1.25 -13.81 7.25
N ASN A 231 -0.99 -14.87 6.50
CA ASN A 231 -1.76 -16.11 6.61
C ASN A 231 -0.96 -17.11 7.43
N SER A 232 -1.64 -18.03 8.10
CA SER A 232 -0.98 -19.08 8.86
C SER A 232 -0.33 -20.16 7.97
N ALA A 233 -0.70 -20.23 6.69
CA ALA A 233 -0.37 -21.33 5.79
C ALA A 233 1.05 -21.28 5.20
N GLY A 234 1.71 -22.45 5.17
CA GLY A 234 2.98 -22.62 4.46
C GLY A 234 4.19 -21.88 5.07
N GLU A 235 4.02 -21.29 6.25
CA GLU A 235 5.07 -20.54 6.95
C GLU A 235 5.40 -21.17 8.30
N ASP A 236 6.66 -21.03 8.71
CA ASP A 236 7.08 -21.23 10.09
C ASP A 236 6.72 -19.97 10.88
N LEU A 237 5.63 -20.06 11.65
CA LEU A 237 5.09 -18.92 12.40
C LEU A 237 6.05 -18.40 13.46
N GLN A 238 6.91 -19.27 14.03
CA GLN A 238 7.91 -18.84 15.00
C GLN A 238 8.95 -17.96 14.32
N THR A 239 9.42 -18.38 13.14
CA THR A 239 10.36 -17.59 12.33
C THR A 239 9.74 -16.26 11.91
N VAL A 240 8.50 -16.25 11.41
CA VAL A 240 7.80 -15.01 11.02
C VAL A 240 7.63 -14.08 12.24
N TYR A 241 7.22 -14.61 13.39
CA TYR A 241 7.09 -13.85 14.64
C TYR A 241 8.41 -13.18 15.07
N SER A 242 9.51 -13.93 15.06
CA SER A 242 10.84 -13.39 15.36
C SER A 242 11.29 -12.33 14.34
N GLN A 243 11.06 -12.55 13.05
CA GLN A 243 11.39 -11.57 12.01
C GLN A 243 10.58 -10.27 12.11
N LEU A 244 9.34 -10.36 12.59
CA LEU A 244 8.50 -9.20 12.90
C LEU A 244 8.92 -8.45 14.17
N GLY A 245 9.94 -8.94 14.89
CA GLY A 245 10.42 -8.34 16.13
C GLY A 245 9.49 -8.61 17.32
N GLU A 246 8.88 -9.79 17.34
CA GLU A 246 8.07 -10.32 18.45
C GLU A 246 6.94 -9.37 18.86
N PRO A 247 5.94 -9.16 17.98
CA PRO A 247 4.84 -8.23 18.23
C PRO A 247 4.14 -8.52 19.56
N ALA A 248 3.91 -7.48 20.36
CA ALA A 248 3.30 -7.60 21.68
C ALA A 248 1.88 -8.19 21.64
N MET A 249 1.17 -8.00 20.53
CA MET A 249 -0.17 -8.54 20.31
C MET A 249 -0.21 -9.41 19.06
N VAL A 250 -0.71 -10.64 19.21
CA VAL A 250 -1.00 -11.55 18.10
C VAL A 250 -2.48 -11.91 18.12
N VAL A 251 -3.15 -11.73 16.98
CA VAL A 251 -4.59 -12.03 16.82
C VAL A 251 -4.78 -13.08 15.75
N ALA A 252 -5.29 -14.24 16.14
CA ALA A 252 -5.70 -15.30 15.25
C ALA A 252 -7.10 -15.00 14.66
N LEU A 253 -7.15 -14.81 13.34
CA LEU A 253 -8.37 -14.59 12.58
C LEU A 253 -8.86 -15.93 12.02
N GLY A 254 -9.52 -16.73 12.86
CA GLY A 254 -10.01 -18.06 12.48
C GLY A 254 -9.41 -19.20 13.29
N ARG A 255 -10.06 -20.37 13.21
CA ARG A 255 -9.73 -21.52 14.06
C ARG A 255 -8.44 -22.20 13.62
N VAL A 256 -8.13 -22.18 12.32
CA VAL A 256 -6.91 -22.81 11.79
C VAL A 256 -5.70 -22.00 12.21
N ALA A 257 -5.75 -20.67 12.06
CA ALA A 257 -4.73 -19.75 12.54
C ALA A 257 -4.48 -19.90 14.03
N ALA A 258 -5.55 -19.93 14.84
CA ALA A 258 -5.44 -20.06 16.29
C ALA A 258 -4.75 -21.36 16.70
N ARG A 259 -5.14 -22.48 16.08
CA ARG A 259 -4.50 -23.77 16.32
C ARG A 259 -3.01 -23.74 15.93
N ARG A 260 -2.67 -23.20 14.76
CA ARG A 260 -1.28 -23.16 14.29
C ARG A 260 -0.40 -22.27 15.17
N LEU A 261 -0.92 -21.15 15.64
CA LEU A 261 -0.23 -20.29 16.61
C LEU A 261 0.00 -21.02 17.94
N ALA A 262 -1.01 -21.75 18.43
CA ALA A 262 -0.87 -22.58 19.63
C ALA A 262 0.15 -23.72 19.45
N ASP A 263 0.16 -24.40 18.31
CA ASP A 263 1.15 -25.42 17.96
C ASP A 263 2.58 -24.83 17.93
N ALA A 264 2.72 -23.59 17.46
CA ALA A 264 3.96 -22.81 17.51
C ALA A 264 4.26 -22.20 18.89
N ARG A 265 3.40 -22.43 19.90
CA ARG A 265 3.50 -21.87 21.26
C ARG A 265 3.52 -20.34 21.32
N LEU A 266 2.89 -19.70 20.35
CA LEU A 266 2.73 -18.24 20.30
C LEU A 266 1.41 -17.84 20.98
N PRO A 267 1.43 -16.98 22.00
CA PRO A 267 0.22 -16.50 22.64
C PRO A 267 -0.56 -15.64 21.67
N ALA A 268 -1.84 -15.97 21.45
CA ALA A 268 -2.69 -15.23 20.53
C ALA A 268 -4.11 -15.11 21.07
N ARG A 269 -4.75 -13.97 20.78
CA ARG A 269 -6.18 -13.79 20.98
C ARG A 269 -6.94 -14.29 19.76
N TYR A 270 -8.16 -14.76 19.98
CA TYR A 270 -8.99 -15.33 18.92
C TYR A 270 -10.08 -14.36 18.49
N VAL A 271 -10.23 -14.19 17.18
CA VAL A 271 -11.40 -13.56 16.55
C VAL A 271 -11.90 -14.48 15.44
N PRO A 272 -13.22 -14.64 15.26
CA PRO A 272 -13.73 -15.43 14.14
C PRO A 272 -13.21 -14.91 12.79
N HIS A 273 -12.99 -15.82 11.84
CA HIS A 273 -12.52 -15.45 10.51
C HIS A 273 -13.53 -14.49 9.83
N PRO A 274 -13.09 -13.44 9.10
CA PRO A 274 -14.01 -12.49 8.46
C PRO A 274 -15.02 -13.18 7.52
N GLN A 275 -14.60 -14.22 6.81
CA GLN A 275 -15.49 -15.02 5.95
C GLN A 275 -16.56 -15.78 6.74
N TRP A 276 -16.22 -16.28 7.94
CA TRP A 276 -17.20 -16.91 8.84
C TRP A 276 -18.19 -15.86 9.32
N TRP A 277 -17.69 -14.70 9.77
CA TRP A 277 -18.55 -13.61 10.23
C TRP A 277 -19.52 -13.16 9.13
N ARG A 278 -19.01 -12.99 7.90
CA ARG A 278 -19.86 -12.68 6.74
C ARG A 278 -20.90 -13.77 6.45
N ARG A 279 -20.64 -15.05 6.74
CA ARG A 279 -21.64 -16.11 6.48
C ARG A 279 -22.73 -16.13 7.53
N PHE A 280 -22.36 -15.99 8.80
CA PHE A 280 -23.28 -16.24 9.92
C PHE A 280 -23.80 -14.96 10.60
N ASN A 281 -23.10 -13.84 10.44
CA ASN A 281 -23.36 -12.54 11.07
C ASN A 281 -23.32 -11.37 10.06
N HIS A 282 -23.69 -11.57 8.78
CA HIS A 282 -23.63 -10.50 7.77
C HIS A 282 -24.47 -9.26 8.08
N HIS A 283 -25.52 -9.40 8.90
CA HIS A 283 -26.34 -8.28 9.35
C HIS A 283 -25.66 -7.42 10.42
N ASP A 284 -24.54 -7.86 10.98
CA ASP A 284 -23.83 -7.19 12.06
C ASP A 284 -22.34 -6.98 11.74
N PRO A 285 -21.99 -6.14 10.76
CA PRO A 285 -20.59 -5.80 10.49
C PRO A 285 -19.95 -5.06 11.68
N LYS A 286 -20.73 -4.27 12.44
CA LYS A 286 -20.24 -3.52 13.61
C LYS A 286 -19.80 -4.44 14.74
N GLY A 287 -20.49 -5.56 14.95
CA GLY A 287 -20.06 -6.57 15.90
C GLY A 287 -18.68 -7.15 15.54
N TYR A 288 -18.33 -7.22 14.26
CA TYR A 288 -16.99 -7.63 13.85
C TYR A 288 -15.93 -6.59 14.23
N THR A 289 -16.22 -5.30 14.00
CA THR A 289 -15.38 -4.19 14.45
C THR A 289 -15.17 -4.26 15.97
N THR A 290 -16.23 -4.49 16.75
CA THR A 290 -16.12 -4.63 18.22
C THR A 290 -15.26 -5.82 18.63
N ALA A 291 -15.44 -6.99 17.99
CA ALA A 291 -14.63 -8.17 18.29
C ALA A 291 -13.14 -7.94 18.00
N ILE A 292 -12.80 -7.23 16.92
CA ILE A 292 -11.42 -6.83 16.63
C ILE A 292 -10.88 -5.90 17.71
N ARG A 293 -11.67 -4.92 18.17
CA ARG A 293 -11.29 -3.98 19.23
C ARG A 293 -10.97 -4.71 20.54
N GLU A 294 -11.87 -5.57 20.98
CA GLU A 294 -11.71 -6.35 22.22
C GLU A 294 -10.48 -7.26 22.16
N ALA A 295 -10.14 -7.76 20.97
CA ALA A 295 -8.93 -8.57 20.78
C ALA A 295 -7.63 -7.78 20.84
N VAL A 296 -7.63 -6.44 20.73
CA VAL A 296 -6.40 -5.63 20.76
C VAL A 296 -6.23 -4.75 22.00
N LEU A 297 -7.27 -4.64 22.85
CA LEU A 297 -7.23 -3.97 24.16
C LEU A 297 -6.59 -4.84 25.23
#